data_AF-A0A521N7U5-F1
#
_entry.id   AF-A0A521N7U5-F1
#
_cell.length_a   1.000
_cell.length_b   1.000
_cell.length_c   1.000
_cell.angle_alpha   90.00
_cell.angle_beta   90.00
_cell.angle_gamma   90.00
#
_symmetry.space_group_name_H-M   'P 1'
#
loop_
_entity.id
_entity.type
_entity.pdbx_description
1 polymer ?
#
loop_
_entity_poly.entity_id
_entity_poly.type
_entity_poly.pdbx_seq_one_letter_code
_entity_poly.pdbx_strand_id
1 'polypeptide(L)' 'MSPERKAKLLEVLSKRQGDLAVVMENVDDPHNISAVMRTCDAVGIQDIYVLTTKIH' A
#
# COMPACT_ATOMS: atom_id res chain seq x y z
N MET A 1 -11.68 -19.06 -9.39
CA MET A 1 -11.37 -18.40 -8.10
C MET A 1 -11.88 -19.33 -7.00
N SER A 2 -11.01 -19.82 -6.11
CA SER A 2 -11.43 -20.82 -5.11
C SER A 2 -12.20 -20.17 -3.95
N PRO A 3 -13.11 -20.91 -3.28
CA PRO A 3 -13.82 -20.39 -2.10
C PRO A 3 -12.89 -19.86 -1.02
N GLU A 4 -11.75 -20.53 -0.79
CA GLU A 4 -10.75 -20.17 0.22
C GLU A 4 -10.05 -18.86 -0.14
N ARG A 5 -9.67 -18.68 -1.41
CA ARG A 5 -9.09 -17.42 -1.89
C ARG A 5 -10.10 -16.28 -1.78
N LYS A 6 -11.39 -16.53 -2.08
CA LYS A 6 -12.46 -15.54 -1.91
C LYS A 6 -12.54 -15.07 -0.46
N ALA A 7 -12.64 -16.04 0.47
CA ALA A 7 -12.77 -15.76 1.89
C ALA A 7 -11.57 -14.97 2.41
N LYS A 8 -10.35 -15.34 1.98
CA LYS A 8 -9.14 -14.63 2.39
C LYS A 8 -9.11 -13.19 1.89
N LEU A 9 -9.51 -12.94 0.64
CA LEU A 9 -9.59 -11.60 0.10
C LEU A 9 -10.61 -10.74 0.85
N LEU A 10 -11.78 -11.28 1.17
CA LEU A 10 -12.80 -10.57 1.95
C LEU A 10 -12.33 -10.26 3.37
N GLU A 11 -11.61 -11.19 4.02
CA GLU A 11 -11.02 -10.98 5.35
C GLU A 11 -9.96 -9.87 5.36
N VAL A 12 -9.14 -9.76 4.31
CA VAL A 12 -8.15 -8.69 4.18
C VAL A 12 -8.83 -7.35 3.90
N LEU A 13 -9.84 -7.34 3.03
CA LEU A 13 -10.60 -6.13 2.70
C LEU A 13 -11.31 -5.53 3.92
N SER A 14 -11.85 -6.37 4.81
CA SER A 14 -12.51 -5.87 6.04
C SER A 14 -11.57 -5.24 7.06
N LYS A 15 -10.25 -5.40 6.88
CA LYS A 15 -9.20 -4.86 7.76
C LYS A 15 -8.53 -3.60 7.18
N ARG A 16 -9.04 -3.05 6.07
CA ARG A 16 -8.48 -1.82 5.48
C ARG A 16 -8.81 -0.59 6.31
N GLN A 17 -7.87 0.34 6.37
CA GLN A 17 -7.96 1.61 7.09
C GLN A 17 -8.30 2.73 6.10
N GLY A 18 -9.60 2.94 5.83
CA GLY A 18 -10.07 3.91 4.81
C GLY A 18 -9.92 5.39 5.19
N ASP A 19 -9.50 5.67 6.42
CA ASP A 19 -9.24 7.01 6.97
C ASP A 19 -7.73 7.32 7.10
N LEU A 20 -6.86 6.43 6.60
CA LEU A 20 -5.41 6.56 6.68
C LEU A 20 -4.77 6.41 5.29
N ALA A 21 -3.95 7.39 4.91
CA ALA A 21 -3.17 7.38 3.68
C ALA A 21 -1.69 7.66 3.96
N VAL A 22 -0.82 7.15 3.09
CA VAL A 22 0.63 7.45 3.12
C VAL A 22 1.02 8.24 1.88
N VAL A 23 1.74 9.33 2.08
CA VAL A 23 2.32 10.16 1.00
C VAL A 23 3.84 10.07 1.08
N MET A 24 4.46 9.69 -0.02
CA MET A 24 5.91 9.66 -0.19
C MET A 24 6.32 10.73 -1.19
N GLU A 25 7.15 11.67 -0.78
CA GLU A 25 7.63 12.75 -1.64
C GLU A 25 9.14 12.61 -1.87
N ASN A 26 9.55 12.63 -3.15
CA ASN A 26 10.95 12.64 -3.58
C ASN A 26 11.80 11.57 -2.88
N VAL A 27 11.29 10.34 -2.79
CA VAL A 27 12.06 9.19 -2.28
C VAL A 27 13.11 8.82 -3.31
N ASP A 28 14.38 9.00 -2.96
CA ASP A 28 15.52 8.88 -3.89
C ASP A 28 15.73 7.44 -4.39
N ASP A 29 15.55 6.44 -3.54
CA ASP A 29 15.67 5.01 -3.90
C ASP A 29 14.28 4.38 -4.11
N PRO A 30 13.90 4.00 -5.35
CA PRO A 30 12.63 3.33 -5.63
C PRO A 30 12.42 1.99 -4.89
N HIS A 31 13.49 1.35 -4.41
CA HIS A 31 13.38 0.17 -3.55
C HIS A 31 12.65 0.50 -2.24
N ASN A 32 12.88 1.69 -1.69
CA ASN A 32 12.23 2.13 -0.45
C ASN A 32 10.73 2.36 -0.64
N ILE A 33 10.31 2.88 -1.81
CA ILE A 33 8.90 2.96 -2.19
C ILE A 33 8.26 1.57 -2.15
N SER A 34 8.94 0.57 -2.72
CA SER A 34 8.47 -0.82 -2.73
C SER A 34 8.42 -1.46 -1.34
N ALA A 35 9.33 -1.10 -0.45
CA ALA A 35 9.32 -1.54 0.95
C ALA A 35 8.16 -0.92 1.74
N VAL A 36 7.90 0.37 1.54
CA VAL A 36 6.75 1.07 2.15
C VAL A 36 5.43 0.50 1.64
N MET A 37 5.28 0.22 0.34
CA MET A 37 4.08 -0.41 -0.21
C MET A 37 3.78 -1.77 0.45
N ARG A 38 4.80 -2.61 0.66
CA ARG A 38 4.64 -3.90 1.36
C ARG A 38 4.23 -3.71 2.81
N THR A 39 4.78 -2.69 3.47
CA THR A 39 4.43 -2.37 4.85
C THR A 39 2.98 -1.89 4.93
N CYS A 40 2.54 -1.05 4.00
CA CYS A 40 1.15 -0.57 3.91
C CYS A 40 0.16 -1.73 3.73
N ASP A 41 0.44 -2.67 2.82
CA ASP A 41 -0.40 -3.85 2.64
C ASP A 41 -0.49 -4.71 3.91
N ALA A 42 0.63 -4.88 4.63
CA ALA A 42 0.70 -5.65 5.87
C ALA A 42 -0.10 -5.04 7.02
N VAL A 43 -0.20 -3.70 7.10
CA VAL A 43 -0.93 -3.00 8.16
C VAL A 43 -2.34 -2.56 7.77
N GLY A 44 -2.73 -2.71 6.51
CA GLY A 44 -4.09 -2.40 6.05
C GLY A 44 -4.27 -1.01 5.43
N ILE A 45 -3.19 -0.30 5.10
CA ILE A 45 -3.25 0.99 4.40
C ILE A 45 -3.42 0.72 2.89
N GLN A 46 -4.47 1.28 2.30
CA GLN A 46 -4.78 1.10 0.88
C GLN A 46 -4.34 2.29 0.02
N ASP A 47 -4.48 3.50 0.55
CA ASP A 47 -4.20 4.72 -0.21
C ASP A 47 -2.75 5.15 -0.01
N ILE A 48 -1.98 5.06 -1.10
CA ILE A 48 -0.56 5.39 -1.16
C ILE A 48 -0.33 6.34 -2.34
N TYR A 49 0.31 7.47 -2.07
CA TYR A 49 0.62 8.48 -3.07
C TYR A 49 2.14 8.67 -3.17
N VAL A 50 2.65 8.71 -4.39
CA VAL A 50 4.06 9.01 -4.67
C VAL A 50 4.12 10.30 -5.46
N LEU A 51 4.83 11.28 -4.91
CA LEU A 51 5.03 12.59 -5.51
C LEU A 51 6.50 12.74 -5.88
N THR A 52 6.77 12.91 -7.18
CA THR A 52 8.12 13.15 -7.69
C THR A 52 8.14 14.51 -8.36
N THR A 53 8.76 15.48 -7.69
CA THR A 53 8.93 16.86 -8.20
C THR A 53 10.36 17.12 -8.67
N LYS A 54 11.30 16.25 -8.30
CA LYS A 54 12.67 16.24 -8.82
C LYS A 54 12.78 15.19 -9.93
N ILE A 55 13.10 15.64 -11.15
CA ILE A 55 13.51 14.75 -12.24
C ILE A 55 15.03 14.58 -12.09
N HIS A 56 15.48 13.40 -11.68
CA HIS A 56 16.90 13.03 -11.71
C HIS A 56 17.26 12.52 -13.11
#